data_AF-A5C470-F1
#
_entry.id   AF-A5C470-F1
#
_cell.length_a   1.000
_cell.length_b   1.000
_cell.length_c   1.000
_cell.angle_alpha   90.00
_cell.angle_beta   90.00
_cell.angle_gamma   90.00
#
_symmetry.space_group_name_H-M   'P 1'
#
loop_
_entity.id
_entity.type
_entity.pdbx_description
1 polymer ?
#
loop_
_entity_poly.entity_id
_entity_poly.type
_entity_poly.pdbx_seq_one_letter_code
_entity_poly.pdbx_strand_id
1 'polypeptide(L)'
;MANILDQRDLVVSMILPAVPLGALVVETSKANGHLRIDPDAWVKIEPKWVGIPVVNHIIRNSLKLRASDADTVVSIHCAVEKFISLIPFIESTESIQISEAEWGIEILDLPVTSKLRILTGLLLREIKGFWRVALMVSTLLYPNDINHTRDISKNNFQLDKRRKVFEMVENAIVGLGLEEVWELKPLVNGKDIMNVLQLKSGGPLVRDWQQKLIQWQLAHPSGTAEECLDWMRQKRPKRE
;
A
#
# COMPACT_ATOMS: atom_id res chain seq x y z
N MET A 1 -4.73 -49.05 -0.46
CA MET A 1 -4.21 -47.78 0.07
C MET A 1 -4.53 -46.70 -0.94
N ALA A 2 -5.66 -46.00 -0.77
CA ALA A 2 -6.11 -44.97 -1.69
C ALA A 2 -5.40 -43.65 -1.35
N ASN A 3 -4.80 -43.03 -2.37
CA ASN A 3 -4.14 -41.74 -2.32
C ASN A 3 -5.17 -40.67 -1.91
N ILE A 4 -4.99 -40.07 -0.73
CA ILE A 4 -5.76 -38.90 -0.32
C ILE A 4 -5.09 -37.70 -1.00
N LEU A 5 -5.65 -37.28 -2.13
CA LEU A 5 -5.38 -35.97 -2.71
C LEU A 5 -5.66 -34.90 -1.65
N ASP A 6 -4.62 -34.13 -1.30
CA ASP A 6 -4.71 -33.03 -0.35
C ASP A 6 -5.69 -31.99 -0.92
N GLN A 7 -6.57 -31.43 -0.08
CA GLN A 7 -7.51 -30.37 -0.48
C GLN A 7 -6.79 -29.13 -1.05
N ARG A 8 -5.48 -29.01 -0.83
CA ARG A 8 -4.58 -28.02 -1.45
C ARG A 8 -4.49 -28.18 -2.97
N ASP A 9 -4.43 -29.42 -3.48
CA ASP A 9 -4.28 -29.70 -4.92
C ASP A 9 -5.57 -29.41 -5.69
N LEU A 10 -6.73 -29.61 -5.06
CA LEU A 10 -8.05 -29.39 -5.65
C LEU A 10 -8.33 -27.91 -5.93
N VAL A 11 -7.96 -27.01 -4.99
CA VAL A 11 -8.20 -25.57 -5.14
C VAL A 11 -7.29 -24.96 -6.21
N VAL A 12 -6.04 -25.42 -6.30
CA VAL A 12 -5.11 -25.00 -7.36
C VAL A 12 -5.55 -25.53 -8.73
N SER A 13 -6.08 -26.76 -8.80
CA SER A 13 -6.60 -27.33 -10.07
C SER A 13 -7.88 -26.67 -10.58
N MET A 14 -8.71 -26.11 -9.68
CA MET A 14 -9.98 -25.46 -10.06
C MET A 14 -9.80 -24.05 -10.63
N ILE A 15 -8.72 -23.35 -10.28
CA ILE A 15 -8.50 -21.96 -10.68
C ILE A 15 -7.68 -21.86 -11.98
N LEU A 16 -6.89 -22.89 -12.32
CA LEU A 16 -5.96 -22.87 -13.46
C LEU A 16 -5.97 -24.19 -14.25
N PRO A 17 -6.99 -24.44 -15.10
CA PRO A 17 -7.11 -25.70 -15.85
C PRO A 17 -6.03 -25.91 -16.95
N ALA A 18 -5.11 -24.96 -17.14
CA ALA A 18 -4.11 -24.98 -18.22
C ALA A 18 -2.64 -25.04 -17.75
N VAL A 19 -2.37 -25.19 -16.45
CA VAL A 19 -0.98 -25.31 -15.95
C VAL A 19 -0.70 -26.76 -15.56
N PRO A 20 0.34 -27.41 -16.13
CA PRO A 20 0.69 -28.79 -15.75
C PRO A 20 1.02 -28.86 -14.25
N LEU A 21 0.47 -29.87 -13.57
CA LEU A 21 0.48 -30.09 -12.11
C LEU A 21 1.87 -30.05 -11.43
N GLY A 22 2.97 -30.04 -12.19
CA GLY A 22 4.34 -29.94 -11.66
C GLY A 22 4.96 -28.53 -11.67
N ALA A 23 4.29 -27.51 -12.23
CA ALA A 23 4.89 -26.21 -12.50
C ALA A 23 4.45 -25.08 -11.55
N LEU A 24 3.51 -25.33 -10.63
CA LEU A 24 2.92 -24.29 -9.78
C LEU A 24 3.11 -24.64 -8.30
N VAL A 25 4.13 -24.07 -7.66
CA VAL A 25 4.23 -24.02 -6.19
C VAL A 25 3.68 -22.67 -5.77
N VAL A 26 2.42 -22.65 -5.29
CA VAL A 26 1.83 -21.47 -4.64
C VAL A 26 2.01 -21.69 -3.13
N GLU A 27 2.93 -20.96 -2.51
CA GLU A 27 2.98 -20.91 -1.05
C GLU A 27 1.71 -20.20 -0.56
N THR A 28 0.87 -20.95 0.16
CA THR A 28 -0.31 -20.41 0.82
C THR A 28 -0.05 -20.42 2.32
N SER A 29 -0.06 -19.24 2.95
CA SER A 29 -0.03 -19.13 4.41
C SER A 29 -1.42 -19.36 4.99
N LYS A 30 -1.53 -20.24 5.99
CA LYS A 30 -2.76 -20.42 6.77
C LYS A 30 -2.82 -19.36 7.86
N ALA A 31 -3.55 -18.27 7.62
CA ALA A 31 -4.08 -17.43 8.69
C ALA A 31 -5.57 -17.75 8.88
N ASN A 32 -5.93 -18.33 10.03
CA ASN A 32 -7.32 -18.45 10.54
C ASN A 32 -8.33 -19.26 9.72
N GLY A 33 -7.91 -20.38 9.11
CA GLY A 33 -8.85 -21.40 8.59
C GLY A 33 -9.67 -21.02 7.36
N HIS A 34 -9.39 -19.86 6.73
CA HIS A 34 -9.88 -19.51 5.40
C HIS A 34 -8.77 -19.64 4.36
N LEU A 35 -9.07 -20.23 3.21
CA LEU A 35 -8.20 -20.20 2.04
C LEU A 35 -8.21 -18.76 1.49
N ARG A 36 -7.21 -17.96 1.89
CA ARG A 36 -6.88 -16.70 1.23
C ARG A 36 -5.74 -16.96 0.26
N ILE A 37 -5.87 -16.46 -0.96
CA ILE A 37 -4.68 -16.28 -1.82
C ILE A 37 -3.86 -15.22 -1.10
N ASP A 38 -2.69 -15.62 -0.62
CA ASP A 38 -1.74 -14.71 -0.02
C ASP A 38 -1.31 -13.69 -1.09
N PRO A 39 -1.56 -12.38 -0.90
CA PRO A 39 -1.13 -11.37 -1.87
C PRO A 39 0.40 -11.35 -2.04
N ASP A 40 1.14 -11.87 -1.05
CA ASP A 40 2.60 -12.06 -1.10
C ASP A 40 3.01 -13.44 -1.64
N ALA A 41 2.06 -14.27 -2.11
CA ALA A 41 2.38 -15.52 -2.78
C ALA A 41 3.04 -15.23 -4.14
N TRP A 42 4.14 -15.94 -4.39
CA TRP A 42 4.92 -15.84 -5.62
C TRP A 42 4.73 -17.09 -6.50
N VAL A 43 4.66 -16.90 -7.81
CA VAL A 43 4.71 -17.96 -8.80
C VAL A 43 6.12 -18.08 -9.35
N LYS A 44 6.66 -19.30 -9.37
CA LYS A 44 7.98 -19.64 -9.94
C LYS A 44 7.85 -19.90 -11.45
N ILE A 45 8.72 -19.31 -12.27
CA ILE A 45 8.86 -19.63 -13.70
C ILE A 45 10.28 -20.18 -13.96
N GLU A 46 10.40 -21.42 -14.43
CA GLU A 46 11.70 -21.98 -14.84
C GLU A 46 12.05 -21.53 -16.28
N PRO A 47 13.32 -21.19 -16.60
CA PRO A 47 14.56 -21.53 -15.89
C PRO A 47 15.20 -20.37 -15.06
N LYS A 48 14.48 -19.27 -14.78
CA LYS A 48 15.05 -18.10 -14.10
C LYS A 48 14.21 -17.70 -12.88
N TRP A 49 14.80 -17.76 -11.67
CA TRP A 49 14.15 -17.40 -10.41
C TRP A 49 13.74 -15.93 -10.38
N VAL A 50 12.53 -15.64 -10.85
CA VAL A 50 11.88 -14.35 -10.69
C VAL A 50 10.52 -14.65 -10.05
N GLY A 51 10.35 -14.28 -8.78
CA GLY A 51 9.06 -14.37 -8.13
C GLY A 51 8.10 -13.40 -8.83
N ILE A 52 6.93 -13.89 -9.23
CA ILE A 52 5.85 -13.05 -9.77
C ILE A 52 4.65 -13.13 -8.82
N PRO A 53 4.06 -12.00 -8.39
CA PRO A 53 2.87 -12.05 -7.53
C PRO A 53 1.76 -12.87 -8.18
N VAL A 54 1.07 -13.74 -7.43
CA VAL A 54 0.01 -14.60 -7.96
C VAL A 54 -1.04 -13.80 -8.72
N VAL A 55 -1.45 -12.65 -8.18
CA VAL A 55 -2.39 -11.73 -8.83
C VAL A 55 -1.88 -11.29 -10.20
N ASN A 56 -0.61 -10.93 -10.31
CA ASN A 56 -0.01 -10.54 -11.59
C ASN A 56 -0.05 -11.69 -12.60
N HIS A 57 0.34 -12.90 -12.16
CA HIS A 57 0.34 -14.09 -13.01
C HIS A 57 -1.07 -14.42 -13.52
N ILE A 58 -2.09 -14.35 -12.66
CA ILE A 58 -3.48 -14.62 -13.05
C ILE A 58 -3.92 -13.61 -14.11
N ILE A 59 -3.80 -12.31 -13.83
CA ILE A 59 -4.27 -11.26 -14.74
C ILE A 59 -3.51 -11.32 -16.08
N ARG A 60 -2.18 -11.42 -16.03
CA ARG A 60 -1.34 -11.36 -17.23
C ARG A 60 -1.32 -12.65 -18.03
N ASN A 61 -1.12 -13.80 -17.38
CA ASN A 61 -0.84 -15.05 -18.08
C ASN A 61 -2.08 -15.95 -18.21
N SER A 62 -2.96 -15.94 -17.20
CA SER A 62 -4.17 -16.78 -17.22
C SER A 62 -5.31 -16.10 -17.97
N LEU A 63 -5.59 -14.84 -17.63
CA LEU A 63 -6.64 -14.03 -18.30
C LEU A 63 -6.13 -13.33 -19.57
N LYS A 64 -4.83 -13.35 -19.83
CA LYS A 64 -4.18 -12.71 -21.00
C LYS A 64 -4.46 -11.20 -21.12
N LEU A 65 -4.60 -10.52 -19.97
CA LEU A 65 -4.80 -9.08 -19.91
C LEU A 65 -3.46 -8.33 -19.93
N ARG A 66 -3.52 -7.00 -20.05
CA ARG A 66 -2.32 -6.17 -20.19
C ARG A 66 -1.48 -6.23 -18.91
N ALA A 67 -0.15 -6.22 -19.07
CA ALA A 67 0.77 -6.17 -17.94
C ALA A 67 0.53 -4.94 -17.04
N SER A 68 0.23 -3.77 -17.63
CA SER A 68 -0.10 -2.56 -16.88
C SER A 68 -1.32 -2.72 -15.98
N ASP A 69 -2.32 -3.49 -16.42
CA ASP A 69 -3.52 -3.74 -15.62
C ASP A 69 -3.19 -4.70 -14.48
N ALA A 70 -2.38 -5.73 -14.74
CA ALA A 70 -1.88 -6.65 -13.72
C ALA A 70 -1.08 -5.92 -12.63
N ASP A 71 -0.18 -5.00 -13.02
CA ASP A 71 0.60 -4.19 -12.08
C ASP A 71 -0.31 -3.26 -11.26
N THR A 72 -1.33 -2.66 -11.89
CA THR A 72 -2.31 -1.81 -11.19
C THR A 72 -3.08 -2.60 -10.13
N VAL A 73 -3.53 -3.82 -10.44
CA VAL A 73 -4.24 -4.67 -9.46
C VAL A 73 -3.33 -5.05 -8.30
N VAL A 74 -2.05 -5.39 -8.57
CA VAL A 74 -1.07 -5.63 -7.50
C VAL A 74 -0.93 -4.40 -6.60
N SER A 75 -0.77 -3.20 -7.17
CA SER A 75 -0.68 -1.96 -6.37
C SER A 75 -1.93 -1.71 -5.53
N ILE A 76 -3.14 -1.99 -6.06
CA ILE A 76 -4.39 -1.89 -5.30
C ILE A 76 -4.38 -2.87 -4.11
N HIS A 77 -3.97 -4.12 -4.31
CA HIS A 77 -3.89 -5.11 -3.23
C HIS A 77 -2.89 -4.68 -2.14
N CYS A 78 -1.70 -4.19 -2.52
CA CYS A 78 -0.74 -3.67 -1.55
C CYS A 78 -1.28 -2.45 -0.79
N ALA A 79 -2.04 -1.58 -1.46
CA ALA A 79 -2.66 -0.42 -0.82
C ALA A 79 -3.80 -0.80 0.13
N VAL A 80 -4.47 -1.92 -0.09
CA VAL A 80 -5.54 -2.40 0.78
C VAL A 80 -5.03 -2.68 2.19
N GLU A 81 -3.92 -3.40 2.31
CA GLU A 81 -3.30 -3.70 3.61
C GLU A 81 -2.88 -2.40 4.33
N LYS A 82 -2.27 -1.47 3.59
CA LYS A 82 -1.91 -0.14 4.09
C LYS A 82 -3.13 0.64 4.59
N PHE A 83 -4.25 0.64 3.87
CA PHE A 83 -5.48 1.27 4.31
C PHE A 83 -6.09 0.59 5.55
N ILE A 84 -6.07 -0.75 5.62
CA ILE A 84 -6.51 -1.51 6.81
C ILE A 84 -5.73 -1.05 8.05
N SER A 85 -4.40 -0.88 7.93
CA SER A 85 -3.57 -0.34 9.01
C SER A 85 -3.90 1.13 9.35
N LEU A 86 -4.35 1.94 8.37
CA LEU A 86 -4.68 3.36 8.57
C LEU A 86 -6.03 3.62 9.24
N ILE A 87 -7.04 2.77 9.02
CA ILE A 87 -8.40 2.95 9.53
C ILE A 87 -8.43 3.22 11.05
N PRO A 88 -7.80 2.39 11.92
CA PRO A 88 -7.82 2.63 13.36
C PRO A 88 -7.22 3.99 13.76
N PHE A 89 -6.21 4.48 13.02
CA PHE A 89 -5.56 5.76 13.33
C PHE A 89 -6.42 6.96 12.95
N ILE A 90 -7.25 6.83 11.92
CA ILE A 90 -8.25 7.84 11.56
C ILE A 90 -9.42 7.82 12.55
N GLU A 91 -9.79 6.63 13.06
CA GLU A 91 -10.85 6.46 14.04
C GLU A 91 -10.49 7.01 15.44
N SER A 92 -9.29 6.73 15.95
CA SER A 92 -9.03 6.85 17.39
C SER A 92 -8.50 8.20 17.87
N THR A 93 -8.03 9.11 17.01
CA THR A 93 -7.45 10.45 17.36
C THR A 93 -6.34 10.44 18.44
N GLU A 94 -6.00 9.31 19.05
CA GLU A 94 -5.03 9.15 20.15
C GLU A 94 -3.64 8.73 19.65
N SER A 95 -2.63 9.02 20.48
CA SER A 95 -1.20 8.94 20.16
C SER A 95 -0.73 7.53 19.79
N ILE A 96 0.09 7.48 18.73
CA ILE A 96 0.31 6.30 17.91
C ILE A 96 1.65 5.60 18.22
N GLN A 97 1.65 4.26 18.30
CA GLN A 97 2.82 3.41 17.99
C GLN A 97 2.70 2.91 16.54
N ILE A 98 3.06 3.74 15.56
CA ILE A 98 3.17 3.30 14.15
C ILE A 98 4.39 2.39 14.11
N SER A 99 4.24 1.18 13.57
CA SER A 99 5.40 0.40 13.17
C SER A 99 6.08 1.15 12.02
N GLU A 100 7.09 1.96 12.34
CA GLU A 100 7.91 2.67 11.34
C GLU A 100 8.50 1.70 10.30
N ALA A 101 8.65 0.43 10.69
CA ALA A 101 9.09 -0.67 9.83
C ALA A 101 8.08 -1.07 8.75
N GLU A 102 6.76 -0.95 8.99
CA GLU A 102 5.72 -1.33 8.01
C GLU A 102 5.62 -0.31 6.87
N TRP A 103 5.92 0.95 7.15
CA TRP A 103 5.87 2.04 6.17
C TRP A 103 7.25 2.43 5.63
N GLY A 104 8.34 1.99 6.25
CA GLY A 104 9.71 2.26 5.81
C GLY A 104 10.11 3.73 5.91
N ILE A 105 9.57 4.47 6.88
CA ILE A 105 9.77 5.92 7.00
C ILE A 105 10.28 6.28 8.40
N GLU A 106 11.38 7.04 8.45
CA GLU A 106 11.87 7.72 9.65
C GLU A 106 11.02 8.99 9.92
N ILE A 107 9.89 8.86 10.63
CA ILE A 107 9.00 10.00 11.00
C ILE A 107 9.24 10.47 12.44
N LEU A 108 10.45 10.31 12.97
CA LEU A 108 10.74 10.78 14.32
C LEU A 108 10.60 12.31 14.40
N ASP A 109 9.95 12.77 15.49
CA ASP A 109 9.75 14.17 15.91
C ASP A 109 8.62 15.02 15.28
N LEU A 110 7.67 14.45 14.52
CA LEU A 110 6.51 15.21 14.01
C LEU A 110 5.20 15.01 14.80
N PRO A 111 4.29 16.01 14.85
CA PRO A 111 2.95 15.86 15.40
C PRO A 111 2.17 14.72 14.73
N VAL A 112 1.27 14.07 15.46
CA VAL A 112 0.43 12.94 14.97
C VAL A 112 -0.31 13.29 13.67
N THR A 113 -0.86 14.51 13.58
CA THR A 113 -1.56 15.01 12.39
C THR A 113 -0.65 15.06 11.16
N SER A 114 0.61 15.49 11.33
CA SER A 114 1.62 15.46 10.27
C SER A 114 1.97 14.04 9.87
N LYS A 115 2.10 13.10 10.83
CA LYS A 115 2.38 11.69 10.52
C LYS A 115 1.26 11.06 9.70
N LEU A 116 0.01 11.21 10.13
CA LEU A 116 -1.16 10.70 9.41
C LEU A 116 -1.24 11.27 7.99
N ARG A 117 -0.98 12.57 7.85
CA ARG A 117 -0.95 13.26 6.55
C ARG A 117 0.17 12.73 5.64
N ILE A 118 1.36 12.46 6.18
CA ILE A 118 2.47 11.86 5.42
C ILE A 118 2.10 10.45 4.95
N LEU A 119 1.69 9.55 5.86
CA LEU A 119 1.41 8.15 5.53
C LEU A 119 0.29 8.04 4.48
N THR A 120 -0.82 8.74 4.73
CA THR A 120 -1.95 8.82 3.80
C THR A 120 -1.49 9.42 2.48
N GLY A 121 -0.75 10.53 2.50
CA GLY A 121 -0.27 11.20 1.29
C GLY A 121 0.61 10.30 0.43
N LEU A 122 1.55 9.55 1.05
CA LEU A 122 2.42 8.62 0.33
C LEU A 122 1.63 7.47 -0.30
N LEU A 123 0.69 6.87 0.45
CA LEU A 123 -0.20 5.84 -0.07
C LEU A 123 -0.96 6.33 -1.29
N LEU A 124 -1.56 7.53 -1.21
CA LEU A 124 -2.33 8.12 -2.30
C LEU A 124 -1.47 8.46 -3.52
N ARG A 125 -0.20 8.84 -3.33
CA ARG A 125 0.74 9.04 -4.46
C ARG A 125 1.08 7.75 -5.18
N GLU A 126 1.13 6.63 -4.45
CA GLU A 126 1.45 5.31 -4.99
C GLU A 126 0.32 4.78 -5.88
N ILE A 127 -0.92 4.80 -5.38
CA ILE A 127 -2.08 4.23 -6.10
C ILE A 127 -2.93 5.26 -6.87
N LYS A 128 -2.64 6.56 -6.72
CA LYS A 128 -3.25 7.66 -7.47
C LYS A 128 -4.79 7.61 -7.43
N GLY A 129 -5.45 7.86 -8.56
CA GLY A 129 -6.91 7.84 -8.69
C GLY A 129 -7.61 6.52 -8.32
N PHE A 130 -6.88 5.42 -8.10
CA PHE A 130 -7.47 4.16 -7.64
C PHE A 130 -7.69 4.09 -6.12
N TRP A 131 -7.35 5.15 -5.38
CA TRP A 131 -7.40 5.13 -3.92
C TRP A 131 -8.77 4.83 -3.34
N ARG A 132 -9.84 5.34 -3.95
CA ARG A 132 -11.22 5.06 -3.51
C ARG A 132 -11.58 3.59 -3.70
N VAL A 133 -11.09 2.96 -4.76
CA VAL A 133 -11.27 1.53 -5.01
C VAL A 133 -10.53 0.73 -3.94
N ALA A 134 -9.25 1.06 -3.69
CA ALA A 134 -8.47 0.42 -2.64
C ALA A 134 -9.12 0.60 -1.26
N LEU A 135 -9.58 1.79 -0.91
CA LEU A 135 -10.28 2.07 0.35
C LEU A 135 -11.57 1.25 0.47
N MET A 136 -12.38 1.17 -0.58
CA MET A 136 -13.61 0.36 -0.59
C MET A 136 -13.30 -1.13 -0.34
N VAL A 137 -12.29 -1.68 -0.99
CA VAL A 137 -11.89 -3.08 -0.74
C VAL A 137 -11.36 -3.24 0.69
N SER A 138 -10.61 -2.26 1.20
CA SER A 138 -10.10 -2.25 2.57
C SER A 138 -11.22 -2.27 3.60
N THR A 139 -12.26 -1.45 3.44
CA THR A 139 -13.40 -1.44 4.38
C THR A 139 -14.24 -2.71 4.32
N LEU A 140 -14.24 -3.44 3.19
CA LEU A 140 -14.83 -4.76 3.08
C LEU A 140 -14.01 -5.85 3.78
N LEU A 141 -12.68 -5.71 3.79
CA LEU A 141 -11.76 -6.66 4.41
C LEU A 141 -11.38 -6.31 5.85
N TYR A 142 -11.66 -5.08 6.29
CA TYR A 142 -11.36 -4.59 7.63
C TYR A 142 -12.04 -5.49 8.66
N PRO A 143 -11.29 -5.99 9.67
CA PRO A 143 -11.83 -6.83 10.72
C PRO A 143 -12.97 -6.08 11.43
N ASN A 144 -14.14 -6.72 11.52
CA ASN A 144 -15.19 -6.32 12.45
C ASN A 144 -15.32 -7.44 13.48
N ASP A 145 -15.83 -7.10 14.67
CA ASP A 145 -16.33 -8.08 15.64
C ASP A 145 -17.54 -8.84 15.06
N ILE A 146 -17.29 -9.78 14.15
CA ILE A 146 -18.32 -10.53 13.44
C ILE A 146 -18.45 -11.91 14.06
N ASN A 147 -19.52 -12.09 14.82
CA ASN A 147 -20.14 -13.39 15.02
C ASN A 147 -20.83 -13.79 13.70
N HIS A 148 -20.32 -14.81 13.00
CA HIS A 148 -20.88 -15.30 11.73
C HIS A 148 -22.27 -15.92 11.93
N THR A 149 -23.32 -15.10 12.06
CA THR A 149 -24.72 -15.55 11.99
C THR A 149 -25.33 -15.05 10.69
N ARG A 150 -25.89 -15.98 9.90
CA ARG A 150 -26.44 -15.78 8.55
C ARG A 150 -27.82 -15.09 8.57
N ASP A 151 -27.93 -14.00 9.31
CA ASP A 151 -29.15 -13.20 9.43
C ASP A 151 -29.05 -11.98 8.51
N ILE A 152 -30.00 -11.84 7.58
CA ILE A 152 -30.05 -10.76 6.57
C ILE A 152 -30.10 -9.38 7.25
N SER A 153 -30.78 -9.28 8.40
CA SER A 153 -30.83 -8.04 9.18
C SER A 153 -29.44 -7.64 9.71
N LYS A 154 -28.65 -8.63 10.16
CA LYS A 154 -27.26 -8.43 10.58
C LYS A 154 -26.34 -8.06 9.40
N ASN A 155 -26.59 -8.58 8.20
CA ASN A 155 -25.81 -8.26 7.00
C ASN A 155 -25.96 -6.79 6.58
N ASN A 156 -27.19 -6.27 6.54
CA ASN A 156 -27.42 -4.85 6.20
C ASN A 156 -26.76 -3.93 7.23
N PHE A 157 -26.91 -4.22 8.52
CA PHE A 157 -26.24 -3.48 9.59
C PHE A 157 -24.70 -3.51 9.47
N GLN A 158 -24.12 -4.63 9.04
CA GLN A 158 -22.68 -4.71 8.77
C GLN A 158 -22.26 -3.87 7.57
N LEU A 159 -23.03 -3.88 6.48
CA LEU A 159 -22.74 -3.02 5.32
C LEU A 159 -22.85 -1.55 5.67
N ASP A 160 -23.83 -1.16 6.49
CA ASP A 160 -23.96 0.22 6.98
C ASP A 160 -22.76 0.65 7.84
N LYS A 161 -22.24 -0.25 8.69
CA LYS A 161 -20.99 0.00 9.43
C LYS A 161 -19.81 0.21 8.49
N ARG A 162 -19.63 -0.67 7.50
CA ARG A 162 -18.52 -0.56 6.52
C ARG A 162 -18.62 0.71 5.68
N ARG A 163 -19.84 1.10 5.30
CA ARG A 163 -20.13 2.37 4.63
C ARG A 163 -19.70 3.56 5.49
N LYS A 164 -20.06 3.58 6.79
CA LYS A 164 -19.66 4.65 7.71
C LYS A 164 -18.14 4.76 7.85
N VAL A 165 -17.42 3.64 7.94
CA VAL A 165 -15.95 3.64 7.96
C VAL A 165 -15.39 4.22 6.66
N PHE A 166 -15.93 3.81 5.50
CA PHE A 166 -15.54 4.36 4.21
C PHE A 166 -15.73 5.87 4.16
N GLU A 167 -16.93 6.36 4.48
CA GLU A 167 -17.27 7.79 4.45
C GLU A 167 -16.40 8.59 5.41
N MET A 168 -16.14 8.08 6.62
CA MET A 168 -15.28 8.73 7.60
C MET A 168 -13.83 8.85 7.10
N VAL A 169 -13.25 7.76 6.57
CA VAL A 169 -11.87 7.79 6.04
C VAL A 169 -11.77 8.67 4.80
N GLU A 170 -12.74 8.57 3.90
CA GLU A 170 -12.82 9.44 2.72
C GLU A 170 -12.89 10.91 3.12
N ASN A 171 -13.78 11.27 4.04
CA ASN A 171 -13.91 12.64 4.53
C ASN A 171 -12.64 13.13 5.25
N ALA A 172 -11.94 12.27 5.97
CA ALA A 172 -10.66 12.62 6.58
C ALA A 172 -9.59 12.93 5.51
N ILE A 173 -9.50 12.11 4.46
CA ILE A 173 -8.57 12.32 3.33
C ILE A 173 -8.87 13.63 2.60
N VAL A 174 -10.14 13.88 2.31
CA VAL A 174 -10.62 15.11 1.65
C VAL A 174 -10.41 16.33 2.57
N GLY A 175 -10.67 16.21 3.86
CA GLY A 175 -10.43 17.26 4.86
C GLY A 175 -8.95 17.60 5.03
N LEU A 176 -8.05 16.63 4.80
CA LEU A 176 -6.62 16.88 4.67
C LEU A 176 -6.23 17.46 3.30
N GLY A 177 -7.14 17.59 2.33
CA GLY A 177 -6.80 18.09 0.99
C GLY A 177 -5.80 17.19 0.26
N LEU A 178 -5.89 15.87 0.49
CA LEU A 178 -5.01 14.88 -0.15
C LEU A 178 -5.66 14.18 -1.35
N GLU A 179 -6.89 14.56 -1.71
CA GLU A 179 -7.72 13.88 -2.72
C GLU A 179 -7.01 13.65 -4.06
N GLU A 180 -6.16 14.59 -4.49
CA GLU A 180 -5.38 14.53 -5.74
C GLU A 180 -3.87 14.71 -5.49
N VAL A 181 -3.37 14.29 -4.32
CA VAL A 181 -1.99 14.54 -3.89
C VAL A 181 -0.91 13.96 -4.84
N TRP A 182 -1.26 13.03 -5.73
CA TRP A 182 -0.35 12.54 -6.76
C TRP A 182 -0.02 13.58 -7.85
N GLU A 183 -0.88 14.58 -8.06
CA GLU A 183 -0.62 15.70 -8.97
C GLU A 183 0.31 16.75 -8.35
N LEU A 184 0.57 16.65 -7.03
CA LEU A 184 1.43 17.57 -6.32
C LEU A 184 2.89 17.45 -6.79
N LYS A 185 3.37 18.50 -7.44
CA LYS A 185 4.76 18.62 -7.89
C LYS A 185 5.68 18.84 -6.69
N PRO A 186 6.87 18.20 -6.67
CA PRO A 186 7.89 18.52 -5.68
C PRO A 186 8.25 20.00 -5.74
N LEU A 187 8.31 20.66 -4.58
CA LEU A 187 8.74 22.07 -4.47
C LEU A 187 10.20 22.28 -4.93
N VAL A 188 11.04 21.25 -4.76
CA VAL A 188 12.47 21.29 -5.01
C VAL A 188 12.82 20.24 -6.07
N ASN A 189 13.55 20.64 -7.11
CA ASN A 189 13.91 19.75 -8.21
C ASN A 189 15.26 19.04 -7.97
N GLY A 190 15.62 18.09 -8.85
CA GLY A 190 16.88 17.34 -8.72
C GLY A 190 18.15 18.21 -8.81
N LYS A 191 18.10 19.33 -9.55
CA LYS A 191 19.23 20.26 -9.68
C LYS A 191 19.47 21.02 -8.38
N ASP A 192 18.40 21.48 -7.73
CA ASP A 192 18.48 22.17 -6.44
C ASP A 192 19.04 21.24 -5.36
N ILE A 193 18.60 19.98 -5.33
CA ILE A 193 19.12 18.93 -4.45
C ILE A 193 20.63 18.74 -4.66
N MET A 194 21.07 18.60 -5.92
CA MET A 194 22.49 18.45 -6.25
C MET A 194 23.31 19.66 -5.80
N ASN A 195 22.77 20.88 -5.97
CA ASN A 195 23.45 22.11 -5.55
C ASN A 195 23.60 22.18 -4.02
N VAL A 196 22.54 21.89 -3.26
CA VAL A 196 22.57 21.91 -1.79
C VAL A 196 23.51 20.83 -1.22
N LEU A 197 23.50 19.64 -1.81
CA LEU A 197 24.35 18.51 -1.38
C LEU A 197 25.77 18.57 -1.97
N GLN A 198 26.04 19.51 -2.88
CA GLN A 198 27.28 19.62 -3.62
C GLN A 198 27.64 18.31 -4.34
N LEU A 199 26.65 17.69 -4.99
CA LEU A 199 26.83 16.47 -5.76
C LEU A 199 27.20 16.82 -7.21
N LYS A 200 28.14 16.07 -7.78
CA LYS A 200 28.59 16.26 -9.17
C LYS A 200 27.65 15.61 -10.18
N SER A 201 26.85 14.63 -9.76
CA SER A 201 25.91 13.92 -10.61
C SER A 201 24.68 13.49 -9.82
N GLY A 202 23.58 13.25 -10.53
CA GLY A 202 22.42 12.56 -9.98
C GLY A 202 22.76 11.13 -9.55
N GLY A 203 21.82 10.48 -8.86
CA GLY A 203 21.99 9.10 -8.42
C GLY A 203 20.97 8.70 -7.35
N PRO A 204 21.14 7.51 -6.75
CA PRO A 204 20.25 7.00 -5.70
C PRO A 204 20.06 8.00 -4.55
N LEU A 205 21.14 8.66 -4.11
CA LEU A 205 21.07 9.67 -3.05
C LEU A 205 20.13 10.84 -3.40
N VAL A 206 20.08 11.28 -4.66
CA VAL A 206 19.15 12.35 -5.08
C VAL A 206 17.71 11.85 -4.99
N ARG A 207 17.44 10.59 -5.36
CA ARG A 207 16.12 9.96 -5.23
C ARG A 207 15.71 9.86 -3.75
N ASP A 208 16.61 9.47 -2.88
CA ASP A 208 16.33 9.36 -1.43
C ASP A 208 15.96 10.73 -0.84
N TRP A 209 16.71 11.78 -1.22
CA TRP A 209 16.37 13.15 -0.82
C TRP A 209 15.07 13.64 -1.44
N GLN A 210 14.77 13.32 -2.70
CA GLN A 210 13.47 13.63 -3.29
C GLN A 210 12.32 13.02 -2.46
N GLN A 211 12.48 11.78 -2.02
CA GLN A 211 11.48 11.11 -1.18
C GLN A 211 11.32 11.82 0.17
N LYS A 212 12.43 12.19 0.82
CA LYS A 212 12.42 12.97 2.08
C LYS A 212 11.75 14.33 1.92
N LEU A 213 11.97 15.01 0.80
CA LEU A 213 11.37 16.32 0.52
C LEU A 213 9.86 16.20 0.23
N ILE A 214 9.42 15.12 -0.42
CA ILE A 214 7.97 14.83 -0.54
C ILE A 214 7.34 14.63 0.83
N GLN A 215 7.97 13.88 1.73
CA GLN A 215 7.47 13.72 3.10
C GLN A 215 7.41 15.06 3.84
N TRP A 216 8.45 15.89 3.70
CA TRP A 216 8.46 17.23 4.29
C TRP A 216 7.31 18.09 3.75
N GLN A 217 7.09 18.09 2.44
CA GLN A 217 6.00 18.85 1.80
C GLN A 217 4.62 18.34 2.19
N LEU A 218 4.47 17.02 2.40
CA LEU A 218 3.25 16.45 2.96
C LEU A 218 3.02 16.92 4.40
N ALA A 219 4.06 17.00 5.24
CA ALA A 219 3.95 17.50 6.61
C ALA A 219 3.70 19.02 6.68
N HIS A 220 4.16 19.79 5.69
CA HIS A 220 4.09 21.25 5.65
C HIS A 220 3.34 21.72 4.38
N PRO A 221 2.00 21.60 4.34
CA PRO A 221 1.22 21.87 3.12
C PRO A 221 1.33 23.31 2.62
N SER A 222 1.63 24.28 3.48
CA SER A 222 1.85 25.68 3.14
C SER A 222 3.34 26.06 3.03
N GLY A 223 4.24 25.08 3.13
CA GLY A 223 5.68 25.31 3.13
C GLY A 223 6.20 25.78 1.77
N THR A 224 7.21 26.64 1.79
CA THR A 224 7.81 27.16 0.54
C THR A 224 9.01 26.34 0.08
N ALA A 225 9.46 26.58 -1.16
CA ALA A 225 10.68 25.96 -1.66
C ALA A 225 11.91 26.38 -0.84
N GLU A 226 11.95 27.62 -0.38
CA GLU A 226 13.03 28.16 0.47
C GLU A 226 13.08 27.45 1.83
N GLU A 227 11.94 27.33 2.51
CA GLU A 227 11.84 26.63 3.80
C GLU A 227 12.24 25.14 3.67
N CYS A 228 11.85 24.50 2.57
CA CYS A 228 12.21 23.12 2.26
C CYS A 228 13.73 22.97 2.06
N LEU A 229 14.35 23.90 1.32
CA LEU A 229 15.80 23.95 1.12
C LEU A 229 16.56 24.23 2.42
N ASP A 230 16.03 25.09 3.29
CA ASP A 230 16.63 25.38 4.59
C ASP A 230 16.57 24.18 5.53
N TRP A 231 15.43 23.49 5.59
CA TRP A 231 15.30 22.23 6.31
C TRP A 231 16.31 21.18 5.80
N MET A 232 16.46 21.07 4.48
CA MET A 232 17.43 20.16 3.85
C MET A 232 18.87 20.49 4.25
N ARG A 233 19.24 21.77 4.30
CA ARG A 233 20.57 22.23 4.76
C ARG A 233 20.82 21.87 6.22
N GLN A 234 19.82 22.00 7.09
CA GLN A 234 19.93 21.68 8.52
C GLN A 234 20.08 20.18 8.78
N LYS A 235 19.39 19.34 8.00
CA LYS A 235 19.44 17.87 8.13
C LYS A 235 20.60 17.22 7.40
N ARG A 236 21.40 17.98 6.64
CA ARG A 236 22.62 17.45 6.00
C ARG A 236 23.56 16.92 7.09
N PRO A 237 24.03 15.66 7.00
CA PRO A 237 25.07 15.19 7.91
C PRO A 237 26.29 16.11 7.75
N LYS A 238 26.78 16.68 8.86
CA LYS A 238 28.05 17.40 8.87
C LYS A 238 29.10 16.43 8.34
N ARG A 239 29.79 16.81 7.26
CA ARG A 239 30.96 16.07 6.81
C ARG A 239 32.04 16.34 7.86
N GLU A 240 32.44 15.30 8.59
CA GLU A 240 33.74 15.24 9.25
C GLU A 240 34.85 15.16 8.18
#